data_AF-A0A960VRV7-F1
#
_entry.id   AF-A0A960VRV7-F1
#
_cell.length_a   1.000
_cell.length_b   1.000
_cell.length_c   1.000
_cell.angle_alpha   90.00
_cell.angle_beta   90.00
_cell.angle_gamma   90.00
#
_symmetry.space_group_name_H-M   'P 1'
#
loop_
_entity.id
_entity.type
_entity.pdbx_description
1 polymer ?
#
loop_
_entity_poly.entity_id
_entity_poly.type
_entity_poly.pdbx_seq_one_letter_code
_entity_poly.pdbx_strand_id
1 'polypeptide(L)'
;LALGISLDRIDPGRPDQNGSHERMHREIACEVESRVDGDLPTQQAALDIWREEYNTQRPHEAIGMCCPAELYVKSQRRFRSEEFELHYPAGYLRRKVTGNGCFKLDRRLINLTTALRGWHVGLQPQGSQEYRVWFAQLCLGRLNLRDEVVLPLEGELVRGNTR
;
A
#
# COMPACT_ATOMS: atom_id res chain seq x y z
N LEU A 1 3.82 -1.65 3.66
CA LEU A 1 5.31 -1.61 3.56
C LEU A 1 5.98 -1.52 4.92
N ALA A 2 5.79 -0.44 5.69
CA ALA A 2 6.39 -0.35 7.04
C ALA A 2 5.91 -1.46 7.99
N LEU A 3 4.67 -1.92 7.82
CA LEU A 3 4.07 -3.03 8.56
C LEU A 3 4.47 -4.42 8.03
N GLY A 4 5.42 -4.51 7.10
CA GLY A 4 5.76 -5.76 6.41
C GLY A 4 4.75 -6.19 5.35
N ILE A 5 3.66 -5.44 5.13
CA ILE A 5 2.65 -5.72 4.09
C ILE A 5 3.19 -5.30 2.72
N SER A 6 3.36 -6.26 1.82
CA SER A 6 3.77 -6.06 0.44
C SER A 6 2.62 -5.55 -0.43
N LEU A 7 2.95 -4.81 -1.49
CA LEU A 7 1.98 -4.43 -2.50
C LEU A 7 1.87 -5.57 -3.51
N ASP A 8 0.68 -6.11 -3.65
CA ASP A 8 0.32 -6.98 -4.76
C ASP A 8 -0.42 -6.15 -5.80
N ARG A 9 0.01 -6.25 -7.06
CA ARG A 9 -0.53 -5.45 -8.17
C ARG A 9 -0.89 -6.39 -9.30
N ILE A 10 -2.04 -6.13 -9.91
CA ILE A 10 -2.41 -6.78 -11.16
C ILE A 10 -1.47 -6.34 -12.28
N ASP A 11 -1.29 -7.23 -13.25
CA ASP A 11 -0.53 -6.96 -14.45
C ASP A 11 -1.22 -5.87 -15.29
N PRO A 12 -0.44 -5.02 -15.99
CA PRO A 12 -1.02 -4.02 -16.88
C PRO A 12 -1.95 -4.65 -17.92
N GLY A 13 -3.18 -4.15 -18.00
CA GLY A 13 -4.18 -4.66 -18.95
C GLY A 13 -4.80 -6.02 -18.57
N ARG A 14 -4.68 -6.45 -17.31
CA ARG A 14 -5.28 -7.71 -16.80
C ARG A 14 -6.39 -7.48 -15.77
N PRO A 15 -7.54 -6.91 -16.17
CA PRO A 15 -8.67 -6.70 -15.25
C PRO A 15 -9.24 -8.02 -14.69
N ASP A 16 -9.05 -9.13 -15.42
CA ASP A 16 -9.46 -10.47 -15.01
C ASP A 16 -8.86 -10.92 -13.67
N GLN A 17 -7.69 -10.38 -13.29
CA GLN A 17 -7.04 -10.67 -12.01
C GLN A 17 -7.76 -10.04 -10.80
N ASN A 18 -8.72 -9.13 -11.02
CA ASN A 18 -9.47 -8.46 -9.95
C ASN A 18 -10.99 -8.72 -10.03
N GLY A 19 -11.42 -9.70 -10.82
CA GLY A 19 -12.83 -9.92 -11.14
C GLY A 19 -13.75 -10.11 -9.93
N SER A 20 -13.29 -10.78 -8.86
CA SER A 20 -14.07 -10.96 -7.63
C SER A 20 -14.36 -9.64 -6.92
N HIS A 21 -13.35 -8.77 -6.78
CA HIS A 21 -13.54 -7.46 -6.17
C HIS A 21 -14.38 -6.53 -7.05
N GLU A 22 -14.17 -6.57 -8.37
CA GLU A 22 -14.97 -5.78 -9.31
C GLU A 22 -16.45 -6.17 -9.27
N ARG A 23 -16.75 -7.47 -9.16
CA ARG A 23 -18.12 -7.96 -8.96
C ARG A 23 -18.70 -7.47 -7.64
N MET A 24 -17.96 -7.61 -6.54
CA MET A 24 -18.39 -7.12 -5.23
C MET A 24 -18.72 -5.62 -5.26
N HIS A 25 -17.86 -4.79 -5.86
CA HIS A 25 -18.11 -3.36 -6.00
C HIS A 25 -19.34 -3.06 -6.87
N ARG A 26 -19.58 -3.84 -7.92
CA ARG A 26 -20.79 -3.70 -8.74
C ARG A 26 -22.05 -3.99 -7.95
N GLU A 27 -22.04 -5.03 -7.12
CA GLU A 27 -23.17 -5.37 -6.24
C GLU A 27 -23.45 -4.25 -5.23
N ILE A 28 -22.41 -3.69 -4.60
CA ILE A 28 -22.53 -2.51 -3.71
C ILE A 28 -23.18 -1.33 -4.44
N ALA A 29 -22.71 -1.01 -5.65
CA ALA A 29 -23.26 0.09 -6.43
C ALA A 29 -24.76 -0.12 -6.76
N CYS A 30 -25.14 -1.34 -7.16
CA CYS A 30 -26.51 -1.69 -7.53
C CYS A 30 -27.47 -1.83 -6.33
N GLU A 31 -26.97 -2.24 -5.17
CA GLU A 31 -27.82 -2.60 -4.02
C GLU A 31 -27.83 -1.52 -2.93
N VAL A 32 -26.74 -0.77 -2.79
CA VAL A 32 -26.61 0.26 -1.75
C VAL A 32 -26.59 1.64 -2.39
N GLU A 33 -25.59 1.94 -3.22
CA GLU A 33 -25.37 3.32 -3.72
C GLU A 33 -26.53 3.82 -4.59
N SER A 34 -27.17 2.94 -5.36
CA SER A 34 -28.29 3.32 -6.24
C SER A 34 -29.67 3.27 -5.57
N ARG A 35 -29.77 2.78 -4.33
CA ARG A 35 -31.05 2.55 -3.64
C ARG A 35 -31.23 3.33 -2.35
N VAL A 36 -30.14 3.77 -1.73
CA VAL A 36 -30.15 4.45 -0.44
C VAL A 36 -29.79 5.91 -0.65
N ASP A 37 -30.84 6.73 -0.70
CA ASP A 37 -30.69 8.18 -0.67
C ASP A 37 -30.49 8.67 0.77
N GLY A 38 -29.52 9.56 0.99
CA GLY A 38 -29.26 10.09 2.33
C GLY A 38 -27.86 10.69 2.50
N ASP A 39 -27.58 11.10 3.73
CA ASP A 39 -26.26 11.57 4.15
C ASP A 39 -25.27 10.41 4.38
N LEU A 40 -24.00 10.75 4.62
CA LEU A 40 -22.93 9.76 4.85
C LEU A 40 -23.25 8.76 5.97
N PRO A 41 -23.82 9.15 7.14
CA PRO A 41 -24.25 8.20 8.16
C PRO A 41 -25.29 7.18 7.67
N THR A 42 -26.26 7.63 6.88
CA THR A 42 -27.32 6.75 6.34
C THR A 42 -26.72 5.72 5.38
N GLN A 43 -25.82 6.15 4.48
CA GLN A 43 -25.12 5.25 3.57
C GLN A 43 -24.23 4.25 4.32
N GLN A 44 -23.53 4.70 5.37
CA GLN A 44 -22.70 3.83 6.20
C GLN A 44 -23.54 2.75 6.89
N ALA A 45 -24.71 3.10 7.45
CA ALA A 45 -25.60 2.14 8.08
C ALA A 45 -26.12 1.08 7.08
N ALA A 46 -26.47 1.51 5.85
CA ALA A 46 -26.85 0.60 4.79
C ALA A 46 -25.71 -0.33 4.36
N LEU A 47 -24.49 0.19 4.24
CA LEU A 47 -23.29 -0.62 3.96
C LEU A 47 -23.01 -1.63 5.09
N ASP A 48 -23.23 -1.26 6.35
CA ASP A 48 -23.05 -2.17 7.48
C ASP A 48 -24.04 -3.33 7.45
N ILE A 49 -25.31 -3.07 7.09
CA ILE A 49 -26.33 -4.12 6.88
C ILE A 49 -25.94 -5.00 5.69
N TRP A 50 -25.58 -4.41 4.56
CA TRP A 50 -25.16 -5.13 3.37
C TRP A 50 -23.94 -6.02 3.63
N ARG A 51 -22.95 -5.52 4.39
CA ARG A 51 -21.76 -6.28 4.78
C ARG A 51 -22.11 -7.50 5.64
N GLU A 52 -23.06 -7.36 6.56
CA GLU A 52 -23.51 -8.49 7.39
C GLU A 52 -24.15 -9.57 6.50
N GLU A 53 -25.06 -9.16 5.61
CA GLU A 53 -25.72 -10.07 4.67
C GLU A 53 -24.70 -10.78 3.76
N TYR A 54 -23.80 -10.01 3.13
CA TYR A 54 -22.77 -10.53 2.24
C TYR A 54 -21.87 -11.55 2.93
N ASN A 55 -21.48 -11.30 4.18
CA ASN A 55 -20.57 -12.19 4.88
C ASN A 55 -21.25 -13.41 5.52
N THR A 56 -22.54 -13.34 5.85
CA THR A 56 -23.21 -14.37 6.68
C THR A 56 -24.34 -15.14 5.98
N GLN A 57 -24.88 -14.61 4.88
CA GLN A 57 -26.06 -15.18 4.22
C GLN A 57 -25.84 -15.53 2.74
N ARG A 58 -24.79 -14.98 2.11
CA ARG A 58 -24.51 -15.17 0.68
C ARG A 58 -23.42 -16.22 0.48
N PRO A 59 -23.76 -17.46 0.07
CA PRO A 59 -22.77 -18.47 -0.24
C PRO A 59 -22.05 -18.14 -1.55
N HIS A 60 -20.73 -18.31 -1.57
CA HIS A 60 -19.89 -17.97 -2.72
C HIS A 60 -19.27 -19.22 -3.36
N GLU A 61 -19.45 -19.38 -4.66
CA GLU A 61 -18.95 -20.54 -5.42
C GLU A 61 -17.42 -20.71 -5.30
N ALA A 62 -16.67 -19.61 -5.32
CA ALA A 62 -15.21 -19.61 -5.21
C ALA A 62 -14.68 -20.20 -3.89
N ILE A 63 -15.53 -20.29 -2.86
CA ILE A 63 -15.21 -20.87 -1.55
C ILE A 63 -16.13 -22.05 -1.21
N GLY A 64 -16.59 -22.78 -2.24
CA GLY A 64 -17.33 -24.03 -2.06
C GLY A 64 -18.76 -23.85 -1.58
N MET A 65 -19.41 -22.73 -1.93
CA MET A 65 -20.75 -22.36 -1.46
C MET A 65 -20.83 -22.12 0.06
N CYS A 66 -19.71 -21.83 0.71
CA CYS A 66 -19.69 -21.28 2.06
C CYS A 66 -19.88 -19.76 2.03
N CYS A 67 -20.35 -19.19 3.14
CA CYS A 67 -20.35 -17.76 3.39
C CYS A 67 -18.97 -17.32 3.92
N PRO A 68 -18.50 -16.10 3.62
CA PRO A 68 -17.21 -15.61 4.08
C PRO A 68 -16.98 -15.72 5.60
N ALA A 69 -18.01 -15.48 6.41
CA ALA A 69 -17.93 -15.56 7.87
C ALA A 69 -17.69 -16.98 8.41
N GLU A 70 -18.00 -18.02 7.62
CA GLU A 70 -17.76 -19.41 8.01
C GLU A 70 -16.27 -19.79 7.90
N LEU A 71 -15.53 -19.11 7.03
CA LEU A 71 -14.12 -19.39 6.77
C LEU A 71 -13.20 -18.39 7.48
N TYR A 72 -13.65 -17.16 7.67
CA TYR A 72 -12.84 -16.11 8.28
C TYR A 72 -12.65 -16.33 9.78
N VAL A 73 -11.40 -16.45 10.20
CA VAL A 73 -11.02 -16.45 11.61
C VAL A 73 -10.24 -15.18 11.92
N LYS A 74 -10.74 -14.39 12.87
CA LYS A 74 -10.07 -13.16 13.31
C LYS A 74 -8.69 -13.51 13.87
N SER A 75 -7.66 -12.82 13.37
CA SER A 75 -6.30 -12.97 13.88
C SER A 75 -6.23 -12.62 15.37
N GLN A 76 -5.63 -13.51 16.16
CA GLN A 76 -5.36 -13.27 17.59
C GLN A 76 -4.21 -12.27 17.80
N ARG A 77 -3.39 -12.04 16.77
CA ARG A 77 -2.28 -11.09 16.83
C ARG A 77 -2.84 -9.68 16.78
N ARG A 78 -2.78 -8.98 17.92
CA ARG A 78 -3.10 -7.55 17.98
C ARG A 78 -2.07 -6.75 17.19
N PHE A 79 -2.58 -5.78 16.42
CA PHE A 79 -1.76 -4.78 15.78
C PHE A 79 -1.17 -3.83 16.83
N ARG A 80 0.16 -3.63 16.83
CA ARG A 80 0.87 -2.72 17.73
C ARG A 80 1.58 -1.65 16.91
N SER A 81 1.03 -0.44 16.87
CA SER A 81 1.53 0.65 16.03
C SER A 81 2.90 1.21 16.45
N GLU A 82 3.31 0.97 17.70
CA GLU A 82 4.48 1.60 18.33
C GLU A 82 5.82 0.94 17.96
N GLU A 83 5.80 -0.23 17.31
CA GLU A 83 6.97 -1.10 17.15
C GLU A 83 7.65 -1.01 15.76
N PHE A 84 7.22 -0.09 14.89
CA PHE A 84 7.70 -0.05 13.50
C PHE A 84 8.80 0.97 13.28
N GLU A 85 10.02 0.67 13.76
CA GLU A 85 11.23 1.33 13.28
C GLU A 85 11.78 0.60 12.04
N LEU A 86 12.03 1.36 10.97
CA LEU A 86 12.64 0.81 9.75
C LEU A 86 14.16 0.72 9.92
N HIS A 87 14.65 -0.51 9.98
CA HIS A 87 16.07 -0.81 9.95
C HIS A 87 16.54 -1.03 8.51
N TYR A 88 17.69 -0.46 8.18
CA TYR A 88 18.36 -0.65 6.89
C TYR A 88 19.70 -1.35 7.11
N PRO A 89 20.20 -2.13 6.14
CA PRO A 89 21.50 -2.79 6.24
C PRO A 89 22.65 -1.83 6.53
N ALA A 90 23.73 -2.36 7.09
CA ALA A 90 24.97 -1.61 7.28
C ALA A 90 25.44 -0.98 5.95
N GLY A 91 25.91 0.27 6.00
CA GLY A 91 26.33 1.04 4.82
C GLY A 91 25.22 1.90 4.19
N TYR A 92 23.95 1.71 4.57
CA TYR A 92 22.88 2.62 4.13
C TYR A 92 22.91 3.90 4.95
N LEU A 93 22.71 5.05 4.30
CA LEU A 93 22.46 6.31 5.02
C LEU A 93 20.98 6.42 5.34
N ARG A 94 20.64 6.64 6.62
CA ARG A 94 19.26 6.88 7.05
C ARG A 94 18.95 8.37 6.99
N ARG A 95 17.86 8.77 6.33
CA ARG A 95 17.40 10.16 6.27
C ARG A 95 15.91 10.28 6.56
N LYS A 96 15.55 11.22 7.43
CA LYS A 96 14.15 11.52 7.77
C LYS A 96 13.54 12.46 6.74
N VAL A 97 12.35 12.11 6.25
CA VAL A 97 11.59 12.94 5.32
C VAL A 97 10.83 14.02 6.10
N THR A 98 10.98 15.27 5.68
CA THR A 98 10.36 16.45 6.30
C THR A 98 8.92 16.66 5.86
N GLY A 99 8.23 17.63 6.46
CA GLY A 99 6.82 17.96 6.17
C GLY A 99 6.50 18.18 4.69
N ASN A 100 7.42 18.82 3.97
CA ASN A 100 7.32 19.11 2.54
C ASN A 100 7.72 17.93 1.63
N GLY A 101 8.04 16.75 2.18
CA GLY A 101 8.38 15.57 1.38
C GLY A 101 9.82 15.52 0.88
N CYS A 102 10.72 16.30 1.49
CA CYS A 102 12.14 16.34 1.14
C CYS A 102 13.00 15.69 2.23
N PHE A 103 14.30 15.49 1.96
CA PHE A 103 15.30 15.21 2.98
C PHE A 103 16.63 15.87 2.63
N LYS A 104 17.49 16.09 3.64
CA LYS A 104 18.81 16.70 3.42
C LYS A 104 19.91 15.64 3.21
N LEU A 105 20.77 15.87 2.23
CA LEU A 105 21.96 15.06 1.95
C LEU A 105 23.05 15.96 1.35
N ASP A 106 24.26 15.92 1.88
CA ASP A 106 25.42 16.71 1.39
C ASP A 106 25.11 18.20 1.16
N ARG A 107 24.44 18.82 2.14
CA ARG A 107 23.99 20.23 2.12
C ARG A 107 22.96 20.57 1.03
N ARG A 108 22.43 19.56 0.32
CA ARG A 108 21.34 19.69 -0.66
C ARG A 108 20.01 19.26 -0.07
N LEU A 109 18.92 19.77 -0.64
CA LEU A 109 17.56 19.38 -0.30
C LEU A 109 17.02 18.51 -1.44
N ILE A 110 16.83 17.22 -1.16
CA ILE A 110 16.38 16.25 -2.15
C ILE A 110 14.87 16.10 -2.08
N ASN A 111 14.18 16.26 -3.22
CA ASN A 111 12.74 16.05 -3.34
C ASN A 111 12.41 14.55 -3.49
N LEU A 112 11.43 14.09 -2.70
CA LEU A 112 10.95 12.71 -2.73
C LEU A 112 9.43 12.62 -2.83
N THR A 113 8.71 12.73 -1.71
CA THR A 113 7.23 12.71 -1.66
C THR A 113 6.74 13.06 -0.25
N THR A 114 5.60 13.76 -0.18
CA THR A 114 4.92 14.06 1.09
C THR A 114 4.30 12.83 1.74
N ALA A 115 4.04 11.76 0.98
CA ALA A 115 3.47 10.51 1.49
C ALA A 115 4.37 9.82 2.54
N LEU A 116 5.67 10.10 2.53
CA LEU A 116 6.64 9.55 3.48
C LEU A 116 7.00 10.53 4.62
N ARG A 117 6.24 11.61 4.80
CA ARG A 117 6.45 12.58 5.88
C ARG A 117 6.64 11.88 7.23
N GLY A 118 7.73 12.23 7.93
CA GLY A 118 8.04 11.71 9.25
C GLY A 118 8.77 10.35 9.25
N TRP A 119 8.76 9.62 8.14
CA TRP A 119 9.45 8.35 7.98
C TRP A 119 10.94 8.52 7.67
N HIS A 120 11.70 7.47 7.94
CA HIS A 120 13.08 7.35 7.52
C HIS A 120 13.19 6.51 6.25
N VAL A 121 13.92 7.04 5.26
CA VAL A 121 14.34 6.31 4.07
C VAL A 121 15.79 5.86 4.20
N GLY A 122 16.11 4.74 3.56
CA GLY A 122 17.46 4.20 3.47
C GLY A 122 18.06 4.55 2.11
N LEU A 123 19.27 5.08 2.10
CA LEU A 123 20.01 5.41 0.89
C LEU A 123 21.14 4.40 0.72
N GLN A 124 21.04 3.55 -0.29
CA GLN A 124 22.05 2.56 -0.64
C GLN A 124 23.06 3.19 -1.60
N PRO A 125 24.34 3.36 -1.23
CA PRO A 125 25.35 3.89 -2.13
C PRO A 125 25.51 2.98 -3.37
N GLN A 126 25.59 3.58 -4.55
CA GLN A 126 25.93 2.91 -5.83
C GLN A 126 27.23 3.46 -6.44
N GLY A 127 27.68 4.62 -5.96
CA GLY A 127 28.88 5.31 -6.40
C GLY A 127 29.15 6.51 -5.50
N SER A 128 29.97 7.46 -5.95
CA SER A 128 30.35 8.63 -5.14
C SER A 128 29.22 9.63 -4.90
N GLN A 129 28.26 9.74 -5.83
CA GLN A 129 27.13 10.69 -5.74
C GLN A 129 25.80 10.04 -6.15
N GLU A 130 25.76 8.71 -6.16
CA GLU A 130 24.62 7.93 -6.64
C GLU A 130 24.11 7.01 -5.55
N TYR A 131 22.79 7.02 -5.36
CA TYR A 131 22.11 6.23 -4.35
C TYR A 131 20.86 5.58 -4.91
N ARG A 132 20.53 4.38 -4.45
CA ARG A 132 19.16 3.86 -4.51
C ARG A 132 18.43 4.23 -3.23
N VAL A 133 17.22 4.78 -3.38
CA VAL A 133 16.39 5.22 -2.25
C VAL A 133 15.39 4.13 -1.92
N TRP A 134 15.35 3.70 -0.66
CA TRP A 134 14.53 2.61 -0.17
C TRP A 134 13.59 3.09 0.93
N PHE A 135 12.35 2.60 0.89
CA PHE A 135 11.41 2.68 2.00
C PHE A 135 10.96 1.27 2.37
N ALA A 136 11.40 0.81 3.55
CA ALA A 136 11.34 -0.61 3.91
C ALA A 136 11.96 -1.47 2.78
N GLN A 137 11.17 -2.37 2.22
CA GLN A 137 11.54 -3.29 1.14
C GLN A 137 11.21 -2.75 -0.27
N LEU A 138 10.64 -1.54 -0.38
CA LEU A 138 10.34 -0.91 -1.66
C LEU A 138 11.50 -0.01 -2.10
N CYS A 139 12.07 -0.26 -3.28
CA CYS A 139 12.95 0.70 -3.93
C CYS A 139 12.09 1.79 -4.58
N LEU A 140 12.29 3.03 -4.14
CA LEU A 140 11.55 4.19 -4.64
C LEU A 140 12.14 4.75 -5.94
N GLY A 141 13.45 4.54 -6.16
CA GLY A 141 14.13 5.12 -7.30
C GLY A 141 15.63 5.28 -7.12
N ARG A 142 16.24 5.89 -8.14
CA ARG A 142 17.64 6.32 -8.17
C ARG A 142 17.74 7.80 -7.82
N LEU A 143 18.80 8.17 -7.13
CA LEU A 143 19.16 9.53 -6.81
C LEU A 143 20.59 9.79 -7.28
N ASN A 144 20.76 10.77 -8.15
CA ASN A 144 22.03 11.44 -8.35
C ASN A 144 21.99 12.78 -7.61
N LEU A 145 23.01 13.11 -6.82
CA LEU A 145 23.04 14.36 -6.04
C LEU A 145 22.94 15.63 -6.89
N ARG A 146 23.24 15.55 -8.19
CA ARG A 146 23.12 16.67 -9.13
C ARG A 146 21.67 17.02 -9.47
N ASP A 147 20.79 16.03 -9.45
CA ASP A 147 19.40 16.17 -9.91
C ASP A 147 18.48 16.70 -8.80
N GLU A 148 18.89 16.58 -7.54
CA GLU A 148 18.14 17.02 -6.35
C GLU A 148 16.71 16.44 -6.25
N VAL A 149 16.45 15.37 -6.99
CA VAL A 149 15.17 14.64 -7.05
C VAL A 149 15.43 13.15 -7.19
N VAL A 150 14.53 12.35 -6.61
CA VAL A 150 14.54 10.89 -6.81
C VAL A 150 13.79 10.55 -8.08
N LEU A 151 14.49 9.91 -9.02
CA LEU A 151 13.93 9.47 -10.29
C LEU A 151 13.53 8.00 -10.21
N PRO A 152 12.42 7.59 -10.87
CA PRO A 152 12.04 6.18 -10.92
C PRO A 152 13.14 5.33 -11.56
N LEU A 153 13.18 4.05 -11.21
CA LEU A 153 14.05 3.09 -11.90
C LEU A 153 13.50 2.88 -13.33
N GLU A 154 14.32 3.16 -14.34
CA GLU A 154 13.97 2.85 -15.73
C GLU A 154 13.82 1.33 -15.90
N GLY A 155 12.67 0.88 -16.39
CA GLY A 155 12.46 -0.52 -16.79
C GLY A 155 12.04 -1.51 -15.70
N GLU A 156 11.93 -1.10 -14.43
CA GLU A 156 11.40 -1.94 -13.36
C GLU A 156 10.04 -1.41 -12.88
N LEU A 157 8.97 -1.85 -13.56
CA LEU A 157 7.74 -2.16 -12.83
C LEU A 157 8.18 -3.01 -11.64
N VAL A 158 8.07 -2.45 -10.44
CA VAL A 158 8.47 -3.06 -9.17
C VAL A 158 7.93 -4.50 -9.14
N ARG A 159 8.78 -5.45 -9.54
CA ARG A 159 8.45 -6.87 -9.47
C ARG A 159 8.45 -7.19 -7.98
N GLY A 160 7.26 -7.41 -7.42
CA GLY A 160 7.11 -7.94 -6.08
C GLY A 160 7.99 -9.18 -5.96
N ASN A 161 8.99 -9.12 -5.10
CA ASN A 161 9.98 -10.17 -4.95
C ASN A 161 9.26 -11.40 -4.37
N THR A 162 8.95 -12.39 -5.21
CA THR A 162 8.36 -13.65 -4.79
C THR A 162 9.45 -14.49 -4.13
N ARG A 163 9.32 -14.74 -2.83
CA ARG A 163 9.82 -15.94 -2.16
C ARG A 163 8.76 -16.44 -1.21
#